data_AF-A0A971LXB7-F1
#
_entry.id   AF-A0A971LXB7-F1
#
_cell.length_a   1.000
_cell.length_b   1.000
_cell.length_c   1.000
_cell.angle_alpha   90.00
_cell.angle_beta   90.00
_cell.angle_gamma   90.00
#
_symmetry.space_group_name_H-M   'P 1'
#
loop_
_entity.id
_entity.type
_entity.pdbx_description
1 polymer ?
#
loop_
_entity_poly.entity_id
_entity_poly.type
_entity_poly.pdbx_seq_one_letter_code
_entity_poly.pdbx_strand_id
1 'polypeptide(L)' 'MKFMDNLTNEEKLIYEKILKTIEKNPDFYIKASPEEKTKLLLEHSGLTEREVYSILKKITDFKINM' A
#
# COMPACT_ATOMS: atom_id res chain seq x y z
N MET A 1 -16.84 -1.35 9.78
CA MET A 1 -15.81 -2.38 9.51
C MET A 1 -14.50 -1.67 9.19
N LYS A 2 -13.34 -2.17 9.63
CA LYS A 2 -12.04 -1.60 9.22
C LYS A 2 -11.56 -2.33 7.97
N PHE A 3 -10.76 -1.65 7.13
CA PHE A 3 -10.20 -2.26 5.91
C PHE A 3 -9.44 -3.56 6.21
N MET A 4 -8.60 -3.56 7.26
CA MET A 4 -7.82 -4.73 7.69
C MET A 4 -8.67 -5.97 8.02
N ASP A 5 -9.95 -5.80 8.36
CA ASP A 5 -10.83 -6.94 8.66
C ASP A 5 -11.14 -7.76 7.39
N ASN A 6 -10.92 -7.19 6.19
CA ASN A 6 -11.17 -7.81 4.87
C ASN A 6 -9.91 -8.41 4.22
N LEU A 7 -8.80 -8.43 4.96
CA LEU A 7 -7.52 -8.93 4.48
C LEU A 7 -7.24 -10.31 5.05
N THR A 8 -6.68 -11.20 4.23
CA THR A 8 -6.05 -12.43 4.71
C THR A 8 -4.82 -12.11 5.54
N ASN A 9 -4.28 -13.09 6.28
CA ASN A 9 -3.06 -12.88 7.06
C ASN A 9 -1.86 -12.47 6.19
N GLU A 10 -1.74 -13.04 4.99
CA GLU A 10 -0.70 -12.67 4.03
C GLU A 10 -0.88 -11.23 3.54
N GLU A 11 -2.10 -10.86 3.17
CA GLU A 11 -2.40 -9.49 2.71
C GLU A 11 -2.17 -8.45 3.80
N LYS A 12 -2.41 -8.79 5.08
CA LYS A 12 -2.08 -7.92 6.22
C LYS A 12 -0.58 -7.65 6.29
N LEU A 13 0.26 -8.67 6.09
CA LEU A 13 1.72 -8.50 6.08
C LEU A 13 2.18 -7.58 4.94
N ILE A 14 1.58 -7.72 3.75
CA ILE A 14 1.86 -6.84 2.60
C ILE A 14 1.43 -5.41 2.93
N TYR A 15 0.21 -5.23 3.45
CA TYR A 15 -0.32 -3.93 3.80
C TYR A 15 0.53 -3.23 4.88
N GLU A 16 0.95 -3.95 5.92
CA GLU A 16 1.86 -3.42 6.93
C GLU A 16 3.22 -3.00 6.36
N LYS A 17 3.79 -3.76 5.42
CA LYS A 17 5.03 -3.37 4.73
C LYS A 17 4.85 -2.07 3.95
N ILE A 18 3.73 -1.91 3.25
CA ILE A 18 3.40 -0.66 2.55
C ILE A 18 3.36 0.51 3.53
N LEU A 19 2.63 0.37 4.64
CA LEU A 19 2.55 1.42 5.67
C LEU A 19 3.92 1.78 6.25
N LYS A 20 4.71 0.77 6.65
CA LYS A 20 6.07 0.98 7.17
C LYS A 20 6.99 1.67 6.18
N THR A 21 6.87 1.39 4.88
CA THR A 21 7.68 2.06 3.85
C THR A 21 7.28 3.53 3.69
N ILE A 22 5.98 3.83 3.75
CA ILE A 22 5.47 5.19 3.68
C ILE A 22 5.89 6.00 4.92
N GLU A 23 5.74 5.43 6.11
CA GLU A 23 6.09 6.05 7.39
C GLU A 23 7.59 6.38 7.53
N LYS A 24 8.47 5.67 6.81
CA LYS A 24 9.90 5.99 6.77
C LYS A 24 10.24 7.26 5.98
N ASN A 25 9.37 7.67 5.05
CA ASN A 25 9.64 8.80 4.14
C ASN A 25 8.41 9.72 3.98
N PRO A 26 7.79 10.21 5.07
CA PRO A 26 6.48 10.86 5.01
C PRO A 26 6.50 12.13 4.14
N ASP A 27 7.54 12.96 4.25
CA ASP A 27 7.68 14.19 3.47
C ASP A 27 7.78 13.93 1.95
N PHE A 28 8.43 12.83 1.57
CA PHE A 28 8.51 12.42 0.17
C PHE A 28 7.11 12.06 -0.36
N TYR A 29 6.37 11.20 0.37
CA TYR A 29 5.05 10.77 -0.06
C TYR A 29 4.00 11.90 -0.09
N ILE A 30 4.23 13.01 0.61
CA ILE A 30 3.39 14.22 0.51
C ILE A 30 3.66 14.98 -0.80
N LYS A 31 4.92 15.15 -1.18
CA LYS A 31 5.35 16.07 -2.27
C LYS A 31 5.56 15.39 -3.63
N ALA A 32 5.95 14.13 -3.64
CA ALA A 32 6.33 13.40 -4.86
C ALA A 32 5.15 13.19 -5.81
N SER A 33 5.43 12.90 -7.08
CA SER A 33 4.43 12.47 -8.05
C SER A 33 3.93 11.04 -7.74
N PRO A 34 2.77 10.62 -8.27
CA PRO A 34 2.32 9.24 -8.14
C PRO A 34 3.32 8.19 -8.65
N GLU A 35 4.00 8.49 -9.76
CA GLU A 35 5.03 7.63 -10.37
C GLU A 35 6.23 7.47 -9.43
N GLU A 36 6.70 8.58 -8.86
CA GLU A 36 7.80 8.60 -7.89
C GLU A 36 7.44 7.84 -6.60
N LYS A 37 6.22 8.01 -6.09
CA LYS A 37 5.72 7.25 -4.93
C LYS A 37 5.70 5.76 -5.19
N THR A 38 5.22 5.36 -6.36
CA THR A 38 5.13 3.95 -6.75
C THR A 38 6.53 3.35 -6.89
N LYS A 39 7.44 4.05 -7.57
CA LYS A 39 8.84 3.64 -7.72
C LYS A 39 9.50 3.43 -6.36
N LEU A 40 9.45 4.43 -5.48
CA LEU A 40 10.08 4.32 -4.17
C LEU A 40 9.44 3.24 -3.29
N LEU A 41 8.12 3.05 -3.39
CA LEU A 41 7.43 1.99 -2.68
C LEU A 41 7.95 0.61 -3.11
N LEU A 42 8.08 0.35 -4.40
CA LEU A 42 8.56 -0.93 -4.92
C LEU A 42 10.04 -1.15 -4.57
N GLU A 43 10.88 -0.13 -4.73
CA GLU A 43 12.31 -0.20 -4.42
C GLU A 43 12.59 -0.45 -2.93
N HIS A 44 11.81 0.13 -2.02
CA HIS A 44 12.10 0.09 -0.58
C HIS A 44 11.25 -0.89 0.24
N SER A 45 10.14 -1.40 -0.30
CA SER A 45 9.32 -2.40 0.41
C SER A 45 9.74 -3.85 0.15
N GLY A 46 10.48 -4.10 -0.94
CA GLY A 46 10.78 -5.45 -1.43
C GLY A 46 9.53 -6.21 -1.91
N LEU A 47 8.44 -5.49 -2.16
CA LEU A 47 7.21 -6.03 -2.72
C LEU A 47 7.24 -5.95 -4.23
N THR A 48 6.56 -6.90 -4.87
CA THR A 48 6.28 -6.86 -6.30
C THR A 48 5.16 -5.88 -6.61
N GLU A 49 5.13 -5.39 -7.86
CA GLU A 49 4.04 -4.55 -8.35
C GLU A 49 2.67 -5.24 -8.19
N ARG A 50 2.60 -6.55 -8.43
CA ARG A 50 1.38 -7.34 -8.27
C ARG A 50 0.84 -7.34 -6.84
N GLU A 51 1.73 -7.48 -5.86
CA GLU A 51 1.36 -7.47 -4.43
C GLU A 51 0.87 -6.08 -3.99
N VAL A 52 1.54 -5.02 -4.45
CA VAL A 52 1.09 -3.65 -4.16
C VAL A 52 -0.27 -3.39 -4.82
N TYR A 53 -0.41 -3.75 -6.10
CA TYR A 53 -1.64 -3.54 -6.85
C TYR A 53 -2.83 -4.32 -6.26
N SER A 54 -2.64 -5.55 -5.78
CA SER A 54 -3.72 -6.33 -5.18
C SER A 54 -4.30 -5.65 -3.94
N ILE A 55 -3.45 -5.05 -3.09
CA ILE A 55 -3.87 -4.29 -1.92
C ILE A 55 -4.58 -2.99 -2.34
N LEU A 56 -4.01 -2.23 -3.28
CA LEU A 56 -4.63 -0.98 -3.77
C LEU A 56 -6.02 -1.22 -4.39
N LYS A 57 -6.16 -2.30 -5.16
CA LYS A 57 -7.46 -2.73 -5.70
C LYS A 57 -8.47 -2.99 -4.58
N LYS A 58 -8.08 -3.76 -3.56
CA LYS A 58 -8.95 -4.03 -2.41
C LYS A 58 -9.32 -2.78 -1.62
N ILE A 59 -8.40 -1.82 -1.45
CA ILE A 59 -8.70 -0.53 -0.82
C ILE A 59 -9.77 0.21 -1.62
N THR A 60 -9.66 0.21 -2.95
CA THR A 60 -10.61 0.85 -3.84
C THR A 60 -11.98 0.18 -3.76
N ASP A 61 -12.02 -1.15 -3.84
CA ASP A 61 -13.27 -1.93 -3.70
C ASP A 61 -13.93 -1.71 -2.33
N PHE A 62 -13.13 -1.63 -1.25
CA PHE A 62 -13.64 -1.38 0.09
C PHE A 62 -14.24 0.03 0.23
N LYS A 63 -13.65 1.05 -0.42
CA LYS A 63 -14.19 2.41 -0.43
C LYS A 63 -15.48 2.54 -1.24
N ILE A 64 -15.64 1.77 -2.31
CA ILE A 64 -16.83 1.79 -3.17
C ILE A 64 -18.04 1.14 -2.47
N ASN A 65 -17.79 0.09 -1.67
CA ASN A 65 -18.83 -0.72 -1.04
C ASN A 65 -19.15 -0.30 0.42
N MET A 66 -18.59 0.81 0.90
CA MET A 66 -18.90 1.44 2.19
C MET A 66 -19.80 2.66 2.02
#